data_AF-A0A1G4KAP6-F1
#
_entry.id   AF-A0A1G4KAP6-F1
#
_cell.length_a   1.000
_cell.length_b   1.000
_cell.length_c   1.000
_cell.angle_alpha   90.00
_cell.angle_beta   90.00
_cell.angle_gamma   90.00
#
_symmetry.space_group_name_H-M   'P 1'
#
loop_
_entity.id
_entity.type
_entity.pdbx_description
1 polymer ?
#
loop_
_entity_poly.entity_id
_entity_poly.type
_entity_poly.pdbx_seq_one_letter_code
_entity_poly.pdbx_strand_id
1 'polypeptide(L)'
;MAAAVGDLPSTWLVPHVLETFPEHHVIDTTDGKHVTLERTVHVTDDDFGARQLSRQKLEQLLALVDANLGALYAAFAGDIYTKLTSSSGRPCSAAQWHPLKRGEMSTPGLVYVMYHDASDASGVPLAFASLLLTHEPELEMDARVVYLYELHVSETIQNCGLGTWIMRDCVSGLLRRLGVWVPGFRGLELTVFRANTQALRLYRDRLGMRPVPWSACVADQSTVSATDAQPTIRRTRSRTYRYALPNAGHNSARRRARQPEVLPAFCILFWDGCS
;
A
#
# COMPACT_ATOMS: atom_id res chain seq x y z
N MET A 1 18.05 -4.93 28.46
CA MET A 1 17.75 -4.23 27.20
C MET A 1 16.72 -5.04 26.44
N ALA A 2 15.52 -4.51 26.26
CA ALA A 2 14.57 -4.98 25.26
C ALA A 2 13.90 -3.72 24.70
N ALA A 3 14.45 -3.19 23.61
CA ALA A 3 13.80 -2.09 22.89
C ALA A 3 12.47 -2.62 22.37
N ALA A 4 11.40 -1.87 22.58
CA ALA A 4 10.07 -2.26 22.17
C ALA A 4 10.03 -2.55 20.66
N VAL A 5 9.49 -3.73 20.34
CA VAL A 5 9.18 -4.24 19.00
C VAL A 5 8.20 -3.26 18.33
N GLY A 6 8.69 -2.42 17.42
CA GLY A 6 7.93 -1.31 16.83
C GLY A 6 8.47 -0.87 15.47
N ASP A 7 7.88 0.19 14.92
CA ASP A 7 8.36 0.84 13.70
C ASP A 7 9.83 1.24 13.84
N LEU A 8 10.62 0.97 12.81
CA LEU A 8 12.01 1.38 12.75
C LEU A 8 12.08 2.82 12.20
N PRO A 9 13.03 3.64 12.69
CA PRO A 9 13.14 5.03 12.27
C PRO A 9 13.52 5.11 10.79
N SER A 10 13.14 6.23 10.14
CA SER A 10 13.34 6.43 8.71
C SER A 10 14.82 6.37 8.32
N THR A 11 15.75 6.71 9.23
CA THR A 11 17.20 6.61 9.02
C THR A 11 17.70 5.22 8.64
N TRP A 12 16.97 4.16 8.98
CA TRP A 12 17.31 2.80 8.55
C TRP A 12 16.96 2.53 7.09
N LEU A 13 16.00 3.27 6.55
CA LEU A 13 15.44 3.05 5.22
C LEU A 13 15.96 4.06 4.20
N VAL A 14 16.13 5.32 4.60
CA VAL A 14 16.50 6.44 3.72
C VAL A 14 17.79 6.18 2.91
N PRO A 15 18.92 5.73 3.50
CA PRO A 15 20.14 5.50 2.72
C PRO A 15 19.93 4.50 1.57
N HIS A 16 19.21 3.41 1.85
CA HIS A 16 18.92 2.40 0.85
C HIS A 16 17.93 2.87 -0.21
N VAL A 17 16.96 3.71 0.17
CA VAL A 17 16.06 4.38 -0.76
C VAL A 17 16.83 5.33 -1.69
N LEU A 18 17.76 6.11 -1.16
CA LEU A 18 18.61 7.02 -1.95
C LEU A 18 19.46 6.27 -2.98
N GLU A 19 19.92 5.06 -2.66
CA GLU A 19 20.74 4.24 -3.56
C GLU A 19 19.94 3.49 -4.63
N THR A 20 18.67 3.17 -4.36
CA THR A 20 17.86 2.25 -5.20
C THR A 20 16.80 2.96 -6.02
N PHE A 21 16.38 4.14 -5.60
CA PHE A 21 15.50 5.02 -6.38
C PHE A 21 16.36 6.11 -7.02
N PRO A 22 16.58 6.07 -8.34
CA PRO A 22 17.48 7.01 -8.98
C PRO A 22 16.92 8.43 -8.92
N GLU A 23 17.83 9.41 -8.90
CA GLU A 23 17.48 10.82 -8.85
C GLU A 23 16.67 11.27 -10.07
N HIS A 24 16.92 10.64 -11.22
CA HIS A 24 16.23 10.92 -12.47
C HIS A 24 15.72 9.63 -13.12
N HIS A 25 14.54 9.69 -13.74
CA HIS A 25 14.01 8.62 -14.57
C HIS A 25 13.26 9.18 -15.77
N VAL A 26 13.49 8.65 -16.96
CA VAL A 26 12.85 9.12 -18.19
C VAL A 26 11.73 8.16 -18.57
N ILE A 27 10.58 8.71 -18.91
CA ILE A 27 9.45 7.97 -19.44
C ILE A 27 8.97 8.57 -20.76
N ASP A 28 8.40 7.71 -21.60
CA ASP A 28 7.64 8.10 -22.77
C ASP A 28 6.15 7.99 -22.41
N THR A 29 5.45 9.11 -22.49
CA THR A 29 4.01 9.13 -22.24
C THR A 29 3.23 8.48 -23.38
N THR A 30 1.97 8.13 -23.13
CA THR A 30 1.10 7.52 -24.15
C THR A 30 0.81 8.44 -25.34
N ASP A 31 0.96 9.75 -25.18
CA ASP A 31 0.90 10.76 -26.25
C ASP A 31 2.27 11.06 -26.89
N GLY A 32 3.30 10.28 -26.56
CA GLY A 32 4.63 10.33 -27.18
C GLY A 32 5.52 11.48 -26.69
N LYS A 33 5.23 12.07 -25.53
CA LYS A 33 6.10 13.07 -24.90
C LYS A 33 7.18 12.38 -24.08
N HIS A 34 8.39 12.92 -24.18
CA HIS A 34 9.49 12.54 -23.31
C HIS A 34 9.45 13.37 -22.03
N VAL A 35 9.27 12.71 -20.89
CA VAL A 35 9.24 13.37 -19.57
C VAL A 35 10.41 12.88 -18.75
N THR A 36 11.23 13.80 -18.26
CA THR A 36 12.26 13.49 -17.26
C THR A 36 11.67 13.73 -15.88
N LEU A 37 11.56 12.67 -15.11
CA LEU A 37 11.13 12.72 -13.73
C LEU A 37 12.32 12.96 -12.82
N GLU A 38 12.20 13.90 -11.89
CA GLU A 38 13.16 14.16 -10.82
C GLU A 38 12.58 13.66 -9.49
N ARG A 39 13.44 13.03 -8.70
CA ARG A 39 13.07 12.39 -7.44
C ARG A 39 13.34 13.31 -6.25
N THR A 40 12.38 13.37 -5.35
CA THR A 40 12.56 13.90 -3.99
C THR A 40 12.21 12.86 -2.93
N VAL A 41 12.90 12.91 -1.79
CA VAL A 41 12.65 12.03 -0.65
C VAL A 41 12.27 12.85 0.57
N HIS A 42 11.17 12.47 1.20
CA HIS A 42 10.67 13.10 2.43
C HIS A 42 10.44 12.07 3.53
N VAL A 43 10.53 12.49 4.79
CA VAL A 43 10.25 11.67 5.96
C VAL A 43 9.22 12.32 6.87
N THR A 44 8.58 11.52 7.74
CA THR A 44 7.59 11.99 8.72
C THR A 44 8.12 12.06 10.15
N ASP A 45 9.28 11.47 10.45
CA ASP A 45 9.94 11.61 11.73
C ASP A 45 10.91 12.80 11.75
N ASP A 46 11.23 13.26 12.97
CA ASP A 46 12.13 14.39 13.21
C ASP A 46 13.60 13.94 13.14
N ASP A 47 14.04 13.43 11.99
CA ASP A 47 15.42 12.95 11.82
C ASP A 47 16.32 13.94 11.07
N PHE A 48 17.55 14.10 11.57
CA PHE A 48 18.53 15.11 11.16
C PHE A 48 19.22 14.69 9.86
N GLY A 49 18.56 14.86 8.71
CA GLY A 49 19.24 14.72 7.42
C GLY A 49 18.31 14.54 6.21
N ALA A 50 17.07 14.11 6.43
CA ALA A 50 16.07 14.00 5.37
C ALA A 50 15.12 15.21 5.38
N ARG A 51 14.53 15.51 4.22
CA ARG A 51 13.56 16.60 4.11
C ARG A 51 12.28 16.20 4.82
N GLN A 52 11.76 17.04 5.71
CA GLN A 52 10.44 16.76 6.31
C GLN A 52 9.32 16.87 5.27
N LEU A 53 8.29 16.05 5.41
CA LEU A 53 7.09 16.14 4.60
C LEU A 53 6.27 17.37 5.00
N SER A 54 6.23 18.38 4.13
CA SER A 54 5.42 19.58 4.40
C SER A 54 3.92 19.28 4.30
N ARG A 55 3.11 20.06 5.02
CA ARG A 55 1.64 19.97 4.93
C ARG A 55 1.14 20.14 3.49
N GLN A 56 1.72 21.07 2.74
CA GLN A 56 1.34 21.28 1.34
C GLN A 56 1.61 20.04 0.48
N LYS A 57 2.77 19.41 0.64
CA LYS A 57 3.11 18.18 -0.07
C LYS A 57 2.16 17.05 0.32
N LEU A 58 1.88 16.87 1.62
CA LEU A 58 0.92 15.88 2.11
C LEU A 58 -0.45 16.02 1.44
N GLU A 59 -0.98 17.24 1.29
CA GLU A 59 -2.26 17.45 0.61
C GLU A 59 -2.18 17.16 -0.90
N GLN A 60 -1.05 17.43 -1.56
CA GLN A 60 -0.83 17.04 -2.97
C GLN A 60 -0.85 15.51 -3.12
N LEU A 61 -0.21 14.78 -2.21
CA LEU A 61 -0.23 13.31 -2.22
C LEU A 61 -1.64 12.77 -1.95
N LEU A 62 -2.35 13.34 -0.97
CA LEU A 62 -3.72 12.93 -0.67
C LEU A 62 -4.65 13.18 -1.86
N ALA A 63 -4.49 14.29 -2.57
CA ALA A 63 -5.25 14.56 -3.78
C ALA A 63 -5.00 13.48 -4.86
N LEU A 64 -3.77 12.99 -4.97
CA LEU A 64 -3.45 11.88 -5.89
C LEU A 64 -4.01 10.54 -5.41
N VAL A 65 -4.05 10.28 -4.10
CA VAL A 65 -4.73 9.10 -3.52
C VAL A 65 -6.22 9.16 -3.82
N ASP A 66 -6.87 10.32 -3.61
CA ASP A 66 -8.30 10.52 -3.88
C ASP A 66 -8.62 10.38 -5.37
N ALA A 67 -7.80 10.96 -6.25
CA ALA A 67 -7.96 10.81 -7.70
C ALA A 67 -7.91 9.33 -8.14
N ASN A 68 -7.04 8.52 -7.54
CA ASN A 68 -6.84 7.12 -7.92
C ASN A 68 -7.76 6.12 -7.20
N LEU A 69 -8.08 6.36 -5.93
CA LEU A 69 -8.77 5.41 -5.05
C LEU A 69 -10.01 6.01 -4.39
N GLY A 70 -10.37 7.27 -4.64
CA GLY A 70 -11.49 7.96 -3.99
C GLY A 70 -12.80 7.20 -4.11
N ALA A 71 -13.08 6.61 -5.28
CA ALA A 71 -14.26 5.76 -5.48
C ALA A 71 -14.22 4.46 -4.64
N LEU A 72 -13.04 3.86 -4.47
CA LEU A 72 -12.85 2.67 -3.64
C LEU A 72 -12.96 3.01 -2.16
N TYR A 73 -12.37 4.12 -1.72
CA TYR A 73 -12.59 4.63 -0.36
C TYR A 73 -14.05 5.01 -0.13
N ALA A 74 -14.74 5.61 -1.10
CA ALA A 74 -16.16 5.89 -0.96
C ALA A 74 -16.97 4.60 -0.77
N ALA A 75 -16.62 3.52 -1.46
CA ALA A 75 -17.29 2.23 -1.31
C ALA A 75 -16.90 1.48 -0.02
N PHE A 76 -15.62 1.52 0.38
CA PHE A 76 -15.04 0.56 1.33
C PHE A 76 -14.32 1.20 2.53
N ALA A 77 -14.28 2.53 2.67
CA ALA A 77 -13.58 3.18 3.80
C ALA A 77 -14.14 2.76 5.16
N GLY A 78 -15.44 2.44 5.24
CA GLY A 78 -16.06 1.92 6.47
C GLY A 78 -15.51 0.55 6.90
N ASP A 79 -14.97 -0.24 5.97
CA ASP A 79 -14.37 -1.54 6.26
C ASP A 79 -12.92 -1.40 6.75
N ILE A 80 -12.23 -0.32 6.37
CA ILE A 80 -10.85 -0.01 6.80
C ILE A 80 -10.87 0.75 8.13
N TYR A 81 -11.71 1.78 8.19
CA TYR A 81 -11.77 2.70 9.31
C TYR A 81 -12.99 2.41 10.17
N THR A 82 -12.79 1.59 11.20
CA THR A 82 -13.86 1.19 12.14
C THR A 82 -14.53 2.34 12.88
N LYS A 83 -13.89 3.52 12.91
CA LYS A 83 -14.46 4.77 13.44
C LYS A 83 -15.51 5.39 12.53
N LEU A 84 -15.51 5.02 11.25
CA LEU A 84 -16.56 5.41 10.31
C LEU A 84 -17.74 4.45 10.53
N THR A 85 -18.85 4.99 11.00
CA THR A 85 -20.09 4.24 11.08
C THR A 85 -20.60 4.00 9.66
N SER A 86 -20.34 2.79 9.13
CA SER A 86 -21.01 2.26 7.94
C SER A 86 -22.47 1.90 8.29
N SER A 87 -23.25 2.87 8.76
CA SER A 87 -24.56 2.62 9.35
C SER A 87 -25.71 2.58 8.34
N SER A 88 -25.46 2.69 7.04
CA SER A 88 -26.58 2.75 6.06
C SER A 88 -26.32 2.26 4.64
N GLY A 89 -25.20 1.57 4.37
CA GLY A 89 -24.85 1.18 2.99
C GLY A 89 -24.65 2.38 2.04
N ARG A 90 -24.55 3.60 2.58
CA ARG A 90 -24.24 4.82 1.83
C ARG A 90 -22.73 4.93 1.64
N PRO A 91 -22.28 5.39 0.46
CA PRO A 91 -20.87 5.68 0.23
C PRO A 91 -20.33 6.69 1.26
N CYS A 92 -19.10 6.44 1.71
CA CYS A 92 -18.33 7.34 2.53
C CYS A 92 -17.88 8.56 1.71
N SER A 93 -18.09 9.77 2.22
CA SER A 93 -17.60 10.98 1.56
C SER A 93 -16.11 11.22 1.82
N ALA A 94 -15.44 11.92 0.91
CA ALA A 94 -14.06 12.41 1.09
C ALA A 94 -13.86 13.11 2.44
N ALA A 95 -14.82 13.94 2.86
CA ALA A 95 -14.80 14.66 4.13
C ALA A 95 -14.69 13.72 5.36
N GLN A 96 -15.17 12.48 5.25
CA GLN A 96 -15.12 11.49 6.32
C GLN A 96 -13.80 10.72 6.34
N TRP A 97 -13.29 10.27 5.19
CA TRP A 97 -12.10 9.41 5.15
C TRP A 97 -10.77 10.18 5.00
N HIS A 98 -10.76 11.39 4.40
CA HIS A 98 -9.54 12.20 4.25
C HIS A 98 -8.83 12.49 5.59
N PRO A 99 -9.52 12.87 6.68
CA PRO A 99 -8.84 13.09 7.96
C PRO A 99 -8.16 11.86 8.53
N LEU A 100 -8.75 10.68 8.34
CA LEU A 100 -8.18 9.42 8.80
C LEU A 100 -6.97 9.03 7.96
N LYS A 101 -7.07 9.21 6.64
CA LYS A 101 -5.96 8.95 5.73
C LYS A 101 -4.79 9.90 5.96
N ARG A 102 -5.04 11.18 6.23
CA ARG A 102 -3.98 12.12 6.66
C ARG A 102 -3.26 11.64 7.91
N GLY A 103 -4.01 11.14 8.90
CA GLY A 103 -3.40 10.58 10.12
C GLY A 103 -2.47 9.41 9.80
N GLU A 104 -2.91 8.51 8.91
CA GLU A 104 -2.13 7.36 8.44
C GLU A 104 -0.88 7.78 7.64
N MET A 105 -1.03 8.72 6.71
CA MET A 105 0.06 9.27 5.90
C MET A 105 1.08 10.08 6.74
N SER A 106 0.71 10.51 7.94
CA SER A 106 1.62 11.16 8.89
C SER A 106 2.20 10.18 9.93
N THR A 107 2.08 8.87 9.72
CA THR A 107 2.68 7.87 10.62
C THR A 107 4.21 8.11 10.71
N PRO A 108 4.78 8.24 11.92
CA PRO A 108 6.22 8.43 12.10
C PRO A 108 7.05 7.31 11.47
N GLY A 109 8.19 7.65 10.87
CA GLY A 109 9.10 6.71 10.21
C GLY A 109 8.78 6.42 8.73
N LEU A 110 7.67 6.95 8.19
CA LEU A 110 7.36 6.82 6.77
C LEU A 110 8.40 7.56 5.92
N VAL A 111 8.89 6.87 4.89
CA VAL A 111 9.74 7.43 3.85
C VAL A 111 8.91 7.56 2.57
N TYR A 112 8.78 8.78 2.09
CA TYR A 112 8.13 9.12 0.83
C TYR A 112 9.16 9.28 -0.26
N VAL A 113 9.01 8.54 -1.35
CA VAL A 113 9.75 8.77 -2.60
C VAL A 113 8.79 9.34 -3.61
N MET A 114 9.03 10.58 -4.04
CA MET A 114 8.18 11.29 -4.99
C MET A 114 8.93 11.55 -6.28
N TYR A 115 8.22 11.50 -7.39
CA TYR A 115 8.70 11.92 -8.69
C TYR A 115 7.83 13.04 -9.22
N HIS A 116 8.45 14.12 -9.69
CA HIS A 116 7.80 15.23 -10.39
C HIS A 116 8.48 15.47 -11.74
N ASP A 117 7.83 16.19 -12.64
CA ASP A 117 8.46 16.60 -13.90
C ASP A 117 9.61 17.58 -13.60
N ALA A 118 10.82 17.27 -14.07
CA ALA A 118 12.01 18.11 -13.88
C ALA A 118 11.90 19.46 -14.60
N SER A 119 11.03 19.57 -15.61
CA SER A 119 10.74 20.82 -16.31
C SER A 119 9.66 21.66 -15.64
N ASP A 120 8.90 21.09 -14.69
CA ASP A 120 7.83 21.78 -13.99
C ASP A 120 8.33 22.39 -12.67
N ALA A 121 8.49 23.72 -12.67
CA ALA A 121 8.88 24.49 -11.49
C ALA A 121 7.88 24.40 -10.33
N SER A 122 6.63 23.95 -10.56
CA SER A 122 5.65 23.76 -9.48
C SER A 122 6.03 22.60 -8.54
N GLY A 123 6.83 21.64 -9.04
CA GLY A 123 7.25 20.45 -8.33
C GLY A 123 6.07 19.57 -7.86
N VAL A 124 4.91 19.65 -8.51
CA VAL A 124 3.75 18.82 -8.17
C VAL A 124 4.09 17.34 -8.40
N PRO A 125 3.94 16.46 -7.40
CA PRO A 125 4.24 15.04 -7.55
C PRO A 125 3.35 14.39 -8.62
N LEU A 126 3.98 13.74 -9.60
CA LEU A 126 3.32 12.92 -10.60
C LEU A 126 3.27 11.45 -10.18
N ALA A 127 4.16 10.99 -9.32
CA ALA A 127 4.10 9.67 -8.72
C ALA A 127 4.71 9.68 -7.33
N PHE A 128 4.28 8.76 -6.47
CA PHE A 128 4.97 8.51 -5.21
C PHE A 128 4.80 7.08 -4.70
N ALA A 129 5.75 6.66 -3.87
CA ALA A 129 5.64 5.51 -3.00
C ALA A 129 5.88 5.95 -1.54
N SER A 130 5.17 5.35 -0.59
CA SER A 130 5.44 5.53 0.85
C SER A 130 5.74 4.20 1.53
N LEU A 131 6.86 4.15 2.23
CA LEU A 131 7.47 2.94 2.74
C LEU A 131 7.71 3.07 4.24
N LEU A 132 7.45 2.02 5.00
CA LEU A 132 7.75 1.95 6.43
C LEU A 132 8.48 0.65 6.73
N LEU A 133 9.68 0.74 7.31
CA LEU A 133 10.36 -0.46 7.81
C LEU A 133 9.80 -0.81 9.19
N THR A 134 9.18 -1.98 9.30
CA THR A 134 8.42 -2.32 10.51
C THR A 134 8.53 -3.78 10.89
N HIS A 135 8.10 -4.08 12.11
CA HIS A 135 8.00 -5.43 12.63
C HIS A 135 6.64 -6.04 12.29
N GLU A 136 6.62 -7.28 11.80
CA GLU A 136 5.41 -8.01 11.42
C GLU A 136 5.39 -9.40 12.11
N PRO A 137 4.93 -9.47 13.37
CA PRO A 137 5.00 -10.71 14.17
C PRO A 137 4.16 -11.87 13.61
N GLU A 138 3.21 -11.59 12.73
CA GLU A 138 2.31 -12.54 12.07
C GLU A 138 3.05 -13.42 11.06
N LEU A 139 4.13 -12.89 10.46
CA LEU A 139 5.05 -13.69 9.67
C LEU A 139 5.82 -14.62 10.62
N GLU A 140 6.62 -14.03 11.50
CA GLU A 140 7.41 -14.71 12.52
C GLU A 140 7.74 -13.75 13.67
N MET A 141 8.11 -14.28 14.84
CA MET A 141 8.31 -13.49 16.07
C MET A 141 9.27 -12.30 15.94
N ASP A 142 10.30 -12.39 15.09
CA ASP A 142 11.31 -11.35 14.85
C ASP A 142 11.29 -10.80 13.41
N ALA A 143 10.22 -11.09 12.65
CA ALA A 143 10.14 -10.74 11.24
C ALA A 143 10.03 -9.22 11.04
N ARG A 144 10.86 -8.71 10.13
CA ARG A 144 10.82 -7.32 9.67
C ARG A 144 10.45 -7.27 8.19
N VAL A 145 9.62 -6.30 7.84
CA VAL A 145 9.20 -6.06 6.46
C VAL A 145 9.25 -4.59 6.13
N VAL A 146 9.41 -4.27 4.85
CA VAL A 146 8.98 -2.97 4.35
C VAL A 146 7.48 -3.05 4.11
N TYR A 147 6.69 -2.25 4.82
CA TYR A 147 5.29 -2.08 4.49
C TYR A 147 5.16 -0.96 3.45
N LEU A 148 4.65 -1.28 2.26
CA LEU A 148 4.31 -0.29 1.23
C LEU A 148 2.90 0.24 1.52
N TYR A 149 2.84 1.45 2.08
CA TYR A 149 1.59 2.12 2.42
C TYR A 149 0.86 2.58 1.16
N GLU A 150 1.58 3.26 0.27
CA GLU A 150 1.03 3.80 -0.97
C GLU A 150 1.95 3.57 -2.16
N LEU A 151 1.33 3.36 -3.32
CA LEU A 151 1.96 3.53 -4.62
C LEU A 151 0.95 4.18 -5.56
N HIS A 152 1.27 5.39 -6.01
CA HIS A 152 0.41 6.15 -6.91
C HIS A 152 1.18 6.73 -8.07
N VAL A 153 0.52 6.75 -9.21
CA VAL A 153 0.98 7.38 -10.45
C VAL A 153 -0.18 8.22 -10.98
N SER A 154 0.09 9.47 -11.35
CA SER A 154 -0.87 10.39 -11.97
C SER A 154 -1.36 9.81 -13.28
N GLU A 155 -2.66 9.97 -13.56
CA GLU A 155 -3.31 9.52 -14.79
C GLU A 155 -2.52 9.94 -16.05
N THR A 156 -1.97 11.16 -16.04
CA THR A 156 -1.18 11.74 -17.14
C THR A 156 0.06 10.93 -17.52
N ILE A 157 0.58 10.12 -16.60
CA ILE A 157 1.78 9.29 -16.80
C ILE A 157 1.54 7.82 -16.40
N GLN A 158 0.28 7.42 -16.25
CA GLN A 158 -0.09 6.01 -16.08
C GLN A 158 0.11 5.24 -17.39
N ASN A 159 0.17 3.91 -17.28
CA ASN A 159 0.40 3.00 -18.41
C ASN A 159 1.73 3.21 -19.17
N CYS A 160 2.64 4.02 -18.63
CA CYS A 160 3.99 4.26 -19.17
C CYS A 160 5.05 3.34 -18.53
N GLY A 161 4.62 2.24 -17.89
CA GLY A 161 5.52 1.30 -17.20
C GLY A 161 6.04 1.77 -15.82
N LEU A 162 5.83 3.02 -15.43
CA LEU A 162 6.42 3.61 -14.22
C LEU A 162 6.14 2.80 -12.93
N GLY A 163 4.89 2.41 -12.67
CA GLY A 163 4.56 1.61 -11.48
C GLY A 163 5.23 0.22 -11.48
N THR A 164 5.43 -0.37 -12.67
CA THR A 164 6.20 -1.63 -12.81
C THR A 164 7.67 -1.39 -12.54
N TRP A 165 8.26 -0.32 -13.08
CA TRP A 165 9.66 0.05 -12.83
C TRP A 165 9.91 0.35 -11.34
N ILE A 166 9.07 1.16 -10.68
CA ILE A 166 9.19 1.45 -9.24
C ILE A 166 9.23 0.15 -8.43
N MET A 167 8.28 -0.76 -8.66
CA MET A 167 8.21 -2.00 -7.89
C MET A 167 9.32 -2.98 -8.26
N ARG A 168 9.45 -3.32 -9.55
CA ARG A 168 10.37 -4.36 -10.01
C ARG A 168 11.82 -3.95 -9.87
N ASP A 169 12.16 -2.70 -10.16
CA ASP A 169 13.57 -2.29 -10.27
C ASP A 169 14.01 -1.58 -8.98
N CYS A 170 13.30 -0.54 -8.54
CA CYS A 170 13.68 0.23 -7.36
C CYS A 170 13.40 -0.52 -6.05
N VAL A 171 12.16 -0.97 -5.84
CA VAL A 171 11.76 -1.65 -4.61
C VAL A 171 12.46 -3.01 -4.49
N SER A 172 12.60 -3.82 -5.54
CA SER A 172 13.38 -5.07 -5.43
C SER A 172 14.84 -4.81 -5.04
N GLY A 173 15.46 -3.75 -5.58
CA GLY A 173 16.80 -3.30 -5.19
C GLY A 173 16.88 -2.95 -3.71
N LEU A 174 15.87 -2.25 -3.20
CA LEU A 174 15.72 -1.93 -1.80
C LEU A 174 15.61 -3.19 -0.93
N LEU A 175 14.74 -4.14 -1.30
CA LEU A 175 14.55 -5.39 -0.54
C LEU A 175 15.84 -6.22 -0.47
N ARG A 176 16.56 -6.35 -1.59
CA ARG A 176 17.86 -7.06 -1.62
C ARG A 176 18.88 -6.43 -0.68
N ARG A 177 18.95 -5.10 -0.63
CA ARG A 177 19.87 -4.40 0.30
C ARG A 177 19.45 -4.63 1.75
N LEU A 178 18.18 -4.41 2.08
CA LEU A 178 17.68 -4.59 3.45
C LEU A 178 17.86 -6.04 3.94
N GLY A 179 17.72 -7.04 3.05
CA GLY A 179 17.97 -8.45 3.39
C GLY A 179 19.39 -8.76 3.84
N VAL A 180 20.37 -7.92 3.51
CA VAL A 180 21.76 -8.05 3.99
C VAL A 180 21.95 -7.34 5.35
N TRP A 181 21.30 -6.19 5.53
CA TRP A 181 21.59 -5.27 6.63
C TRP A 181 20.65 -5.37 7.83
N VAL A 182 19.42 -5.84 7.62
CA VAL A 182 18.37 -5.86 8.63
C VAL A 182 18.13 -7.30 9.10
N PRO A 183 18.53 -7.65 10.34
CA PRO A 183 18.28 -8.98 10.88
C PRO A 183 16.78 -9.32 10.90
N GLY A 184 16.44 -10.55 10.51
CA GLY A 184 15.04 -10.99 10.46
C GLY A 184 14.22 -10.34 9.34
N PHE A 185 14.84 -9.66 8.38
CA PHE A 185 14.13 -9.11 7.23
C PHE A 185 13.55 -10.22 6.35
N ARG A 186 12.27 -10.08 5.97
CA ARG A 186 11.52 -11.07 5.19
C ARG A 186 11.16 -10.59 3.79
N GLY A 187 10.93 -9.28 3.60
CA GLY A 187 10.52 -8.75 2.31
C GLY A 187 9.61 -7.54 2.45
N LEU A 188 8.58 -7.49 1.62
CA LEU A 188 7.61 -6.40 1.55
C LEU A 188 6.18 -6.91 1.73
N GLU A 189 5.39 -6.13 2.46
CA GLU A 189 3.96 -6.32 2.62
C GLU A 189 3.18 -5.08 2.13
N LEU A 190 1.99 -5.28 1.59
CA LEU A 190 1.06 -4.20 1.26
C LEU A 190 -0.40 -4.66 1.41
N THR A 191 -1.31 -3.72 1.60
CA THR A 191 -2.76 -3.97 1.51
C THR A 191 -3.30 -3.37 0.22
N VAL A 192 -4.13 -4.11 -0.50
CA VAL A 192 -4.77 -3.66 -1.74
C VAL A 192 -6.26 -4.00 -1.73
N PHE A 193 -7.10 -3.08 -2.20
CA PHE A 193 -8.52 -3.36 -2.43
C PHE A 193 -8.69 -4.48 -3.45
N ARG A 194 -9.54 -5.48 -3.15
CA ARG A 194 -9.83 -6.56 -4.10
C ARG A 194 -10.50 -6.06 -5.38
N ALA A 195 -11.25 -4.96 -5.26
CA ALA A 195 -11.87 -4.29 -6.40
C ALA A 195 -10.85 -3.51 -7.27
N ASN A 196 -9.62 -3.25 -6.79
CA ASN A 196 -8.57 -2.61 -7.58
C ASN A 196 -7.87 -3.64 -8.48
N THR A 197 -8.57 -4.07 -9.53
CA THR A 197 -8.09 -5.12 -10.45
C THR A 197 -6.82 -4.71 -11.20
N GLN A 198 -6.61 -3.41 -11.46
CA GLN A 198 -5.40 -2.92 -12.13
C GLN A 198 -4.16 -3.09 -11.24
N ALA A 199 -4.26 -2.68 -9.97
CA ALA A 199 -3.17 -2.87 -9.01
C ALA A 199 -2.93 -4.37 -8.74
N LEU A 200 -3.98 -5.18 -8.64
CA LEU A 200 -3.84 -6.63 -8.48
C LEU A 200 -3.11 -7.29 -9.65
N ARG A 201 -3.37 -6.89 -10.90
CA ARG A 201 -2.62 -7.38 -12.07
C ARG A 201 -1.14 -7.02 -11.98
N LEU A 202 -0.81 -5.82 -11.52
CA LEU A 202 0.58 -5.44 -11.28
C LEU A 202 1.21 -6.32 -10.20
N TYR A 203 0.62 -6.38 -9.01
CA TYR A 203 1.20 -7.06 -7.87
C TYR A 203 1.24 -8.58 -8.04
N ARG A 204 0.16 -9.22 -8.46
CA ARG A 204 0.07 -10.68 -8.52
C ARG A 204 0.61 -11.22 -9.84
N ASP A 205 0.13 -10.68 -10.96
CA ASP A 205 0.38 -11.31 -12.25
C ASP A 205 1.75 -10.92 -12.82
N ARG A 206 2.20 -9.68 -12.60
CA ARG A 206 3.50 -9.20 -13.10
C ARG A 206 4.65 -9.39 -12.11
N LEU A 207 4.39 -9.17 -10.82
CA LEU A 207 5.42 -9.23 -9.77
C LEU A 207 5.41 -10.52 -8.95
N GLY A 208 4.41 -11.38 -9.12
CA GLY A 208 4.34 -12.66 -8.42
C GLY A 208 4.03 -12.57 -6.93
N MET A 209 3.55 -11.40 -6.44
CA MET A 209 3.20 -11.22 -5.04
C MET A 209 2.07 -12.18 -4.62
N ARG A 210 2.18 -12.72 -3.41
CA ARG A 210 1.26 -13.74 -2.90
C ARG A 210 0.44 -13.21 -1.73
N PRO A 211 -0.85 -13.57 -1.62
CA PRO A 211 -1.60 -13.31 -0.40
C PRO A 211 -0.95 -13.99 0.80
N VAL A 212 -0.81 -13.28 1.92
CA VAL A 212 -0.36 -13.88 3.19
C VAL A 212 -1.47 -14.75 3.81
N PRO A 213 -1.16 -15.76 4.66
CA PRO A 213 -2.16 -16.65 5.23
C PRO A 213 -3.27 -15.93 6.03
N TRP A 214 -2.94 -14.82 6.72
CA TRP A 214 -3.91 -13.99 7.45
C TRP A 214 -4.60 -12.95 6.57
N SER A 215 -4.18 -12.79 5.31
CA SER A 215 -4.95 -12.04 4.33
C SER A 215 -6.20 -12.87 4.06
N ALA A 216 -7.33 -12.47 4.63
CA ALA A 216 -8.59 -13.19 4.55
C ALA A 216 -8.82 -13.83 3.15
N CYS A 217 -8.46 -15.12 3.07
CA CYS A 217 -8.70 -16.05 2.00
C CYS A 217 -9.55 -17.14 2.64
N VAL A 218 -10.86 -16.93 2.71
CA VAL A 218 -11.76 -18.05 2.93
C VAL A 218 -12.12 -18.57 1.56
N ALA A 219 -11.28 -19.47 1.05
CA ALA A 219 -11.63 -20.43 0.02
C ALA A 219 -10.64 -21.60 0.07
N ASP A 220 -10.55 -22.27 1.23
CA ASP A 220 -10.42 -23.73 1.20
C ASP A 220 -11.02 -24.34 2.49
N GLN A 221 -12.05 -25.16 2.32
CA GLN A 221 -12.66 -25.91 3.41
C GLN A 221 -11.82 -27.16 3.64
N SER A 222 -10.88 -27.12 4.57
CA SER A 222 -10.24 -28.32 5.14
C SER A 222 -9.55 -27.97 6.46
N THR A 223 -10.28 -28.18 7.56
CA THR A 223 -9.80 -28.58 8.90
C THR A 223 -8.42 -28.08 9.38
N VAL A 224 -8.38 -27.07 10.27
CA VAL A 224 -7.50 -27.08 11.45
C VAL A 224 -8.16 -26.32 12.62
N SER A 225 -8.13 -26.95 13.79
CA SER A 225 -8.67 -26.49 15.07
C SER A 225 -8.03 -25.21 15.60
N ALA A 226 -8.86 -24.38 16.22
CA ALA A 226 -8.47 -23.15 16.89
C ALA A 226 -7.65 -23.43 18.16
N THR A 227 -6.52 -22.75 18.30
CA THR A 227 -5.88 -22.49 19.59
C THR A 227 -5.79 -20.98 19.80
N ASP A 228 -6.32 -20.56 20.95
CA ASP A 228 -6.43 -19.17 21.40
C ASP A 228 -5.07 -18.47 21.50
N ALA A 229 -4.93 -17.39 20.72
CA ALA A 229 -3.99 -16.32 21.00
C ALA A 229 -4.75 -14.99 20.85
N GLN A 230 -4.92 -14.27 21.96
CA GLN A 230 -5.52 -12.94 21.97
C GLN A 230 -4.61 -11.94 21.21
N PRO A 231 -5.10 -11.26 20.16
CA PRO A 231 -4.30 -10.27 19.46
C PRO A 231 -4.27 -8.95 20.25
N THR A 232 -3.07 -8.48 20.55
CA THR A 232 -2.79 -7.16 21.11
C THR A 232 -3.23 -6.06 20.13
N ILE A 233 -4.00 -5.10 20.65
CA ILE A 233 -4.49 -3.92 19.94
C ILE A 233 -3.31 -3.02 19.59
N ARG A 234 -2.79 -3.07 18.35
CA ARG A 234 -1.98 -1.99 17.76
C ARG A 234 -2.03 -2.06 16.23
N ARG A 235 -2.18 -0.87 15.63
CA ARG A 235 -2.43 -0.54 14.21
C ARG A 235 -3.84 -0.86 13.71
N THR A 236 -4.30 -0.05 12.77
CA THR A 236 -5.50 -0.24 11.93
C THR A 236 -5.33 -1.52 11.09
N ARG A 237 -5.21 -2.66 11.78
CA ARG A 237 -5.51 -3.94 11.19
C ARG A 237 -7.02 -3.96 11.04
N SER A 238 -7.43 -3.87 9.79
CA SER A 238 -8.35 -4.80 9.18
C SER A 238 -8.74 -5.97 10.10
N ARG A 239 -9.71 -5.76 10.97
CA ARG A 239 -10.61 -6.85 11.34
C ARG A 239 -11.15 -7.36 10.01
N THR A 240 -11.16 -8.67 9.80
CA THR A 240 -11.68 -9.29 8.59
C THR A 240 -13.16 -8.91 8.41
N TYR A 241 -13.43 -7.92 7.57
CA TYR A 241 -14.79 -7.47 7.26
C TYR A 241 -15.24 -8.00 5.90
N ARG A 242 -16.55 -8.08 5.75
CA ARG A 242 -17.30 -9.04 4.95
C ARG A 242 -18.09 -8.29 3.87
N TYR A 243 -17.94 -8.61 2.58
CA TYR A 243 -18.75 -8.02 1.50
C TYR A 243 -19.36 -9.07 0.54
N ALA A 244 -20.62 -8.88 0.15
CA ALA A 244 -21.33 -9.74 -0.82
C ALA A 244 -21.30 -9.11 -2.22
N LEU A 245 -20.83 -9.86 -3.22
CA LEU A 245 -20.80 -9.42 -4.63
C LEU A 245 -22.20 -9.04 -5.15
N PRO A 246 -22.33 -7.98 -5.99
CA PRO A 246 -23.57 -7.71 -6.70
C PRO A 246 -23.89 -8.88 -7.66
N ASN A 247 -25.08 -9.47 -7.52
CA ASN A 247 -25.56 -10.50 -8.43
C ASN A 247 -25.65 -9.96 -9.86
N ALA A 248 -24.77 -10.42 -10.74
CA ALA A 248 -24.93 -10.23 -12.17
C ALA A 248 -26.15 -11.03 -12.66
N GLY A 249 -27.18 -10.32 -13.13
CA GLY A 249 -28.13 -10.74 -14.15
C GLY A 249 -28.75 -12.14 -14.09
N HIS A 250 -30.03 -12.18 -13.71
CA HIS A 250 -31.10 -13.04 -14.22
C HIS A 250 -30.69 -14.20 -15.15
N ASN A 251 -30.72 -15.43 -14.60
CA ASN A 251 -31.23 -16.58 -15.34
C ASN A 251 -32.01 -17.49 -14.39
N SER A 252 -33.30 -17.56 -14.65
CA SER A 252 -34.30 -18.35 -13.95
C SER A 252 -34.12 -19.84 -14.23
N ALA A 253 -33.37 -20.53 -13.37
CA ALA A 253 -33.49 -21.97 -13.18
C ALA A 253 -33.16 -22.31 -11.73
N ARG A 254 -34.04 -23.09 -11.08
CA ARG A 254 -33.96 -23.56 -9.69
C ARG A 254 -32.60 -24.23 -9.41
N ARG A 255 -31.61 -23.44 -9.01
CA ARG A 255 -30.40 -23.89 -8.32
C ARG A 255 -30.55 -23.49 -6.86
N ARG A 256 -30.28 -24.43 -5.94
CA ARG A 256 -30.10 -24.15 -4.50
C ARG A 256 -29.28 -22.86 -4.39
N ALA A 257 -29.86 -21.82 -3.79
CA ALA A 257 -29.20 -20.55 -3.59
C ALA A 257 -27.92 -20.83 -2.79
N ARG A 258 -26.77 -20.89 -3.47
CA ARG A 258 -25.49 -20.74 -2.81
C ARG A 258 -25.55 -19.36 -2.17
N GLN A 259 -25.43 -19.30 -0.84
CA GLN A 259 -25.23 -18.02 -0.17
C GLN A 259 -24.08 -17.31 -0.89
N PRO A 260 -24.24 -16.02 -1.25
CA PRO A 260 -23.17 -15.29 -1.92
C PRO A 260 -21.94 -15.35 -1.04
N GLU A 261 -20.83 -15.81 -1.62
CA GLU A 261 -19.56 -15.94 -0.93
C GLU A 261 -19.10 -14.53 -0.54
N VAL A 262 -18.99 -14.31 0.77
CA VAL A 262 -18.75 -12.99 1.34
C VAL A 262 -17.24 -12.78 1.45
N LEU A 263 -16.65 -12.10 0.47
CA LEU A 263 -15.21 -11.86 0.40
C LEU A 263 -14.85 -10.54 1.09
N PRO A 264 -13.64 -10.41 1.65
CA PRO A 264 -13.18 -9.17 2.26
C PRO A 264 -12.91 -8.09 1.20
N ALA A 265 -13.12 -6.82 1.57
CA ALA A 265 -12.94 -5.68 0.64
C ALA A 265 -11.49 -5.51 0.15
N PHE A 266 -10.52 -6.01 0.92
CA PHE A 266 -9.08 -5.91 0.65
C PHE A 266 -8.41 -7.27 0.86
N CYS A 267 -7.17 -7.38 0.37
CA CYS A 267 -6.26 -8.47 0.69
C CYS A 267 -4.87 -7.89 0.96
N ILE A 268 -4.10 -8.63 1.77
CA ILE A 268 -2.72 -8.31 2.09
C ILE A 268 -1.83 -9.20 1.21
N LEU A 269 -0.87 -8.59 0.52
CA LEU A 269 0.07 -9.26 -0.36
C LEU A 269 1.49 -9.14 0.21
N PHE A 270 2.26 -10.21 0.05
CA PHE A 270 3.66 -10.27 0.43
C PHE A 270 4.54 -10.60 -0.77
N TRP A 271 5.76 -10.07 -0.73
CA TRP A 271 6.79 -10.25 -1.73
C TRP A 271 8.18 -10.35 -1.10
N ASP A 272 8.89 -11.44 -1.38
CA ASP A 272 10.28 -11.64 -0.92
C ASP A 272 11.31 -10.86 -1.76
N GLY A 273 10.92 -10.32 -2.92
CA GLY A 273 11.79 -9.57 -3.82
C GLY A 273 12.65 -10.44 -4.75
N CYS A 274 12.39 -11.75 -4.85
CA CYS A 274 13.18 -12.71 -5.62
C CYS A 274 12.59 -13.10 -6.99
N SER A 275 11.75 -12.24 -7.59
CA SER A 275 11.07 -12.50 -8.88
C SER A 275 11.79 -11.88 -10.08
#